data_AF-A0A3D3R6H8-F1
#
_entry.id   AF-A0A3D3R6H8-F1
#
_cell.length_a   1.000
_cell.length_b   1.000
_cell.length_c   1.000
_cell.angle_alpha   90.00
_cell.angle_beta   90.00
_cell.angle_gamma   90.00
#
_symmetry.space_group_name_H-M   'P 1'
#
loop_
_entity.id
_entity.type
_entity.pdbx_description
1 polymer ?
#
loop_
_entity_poly.entity_id
_entity_poly.type
_entity_poly.pdbx_seq_one_letter_code
_entity_poly.pdbx_strand_id
1 'polypeptide(L)' 'DLLDDGFGDFHCFDSTATILSQILPKTKKRFSFKYEYDFGDGWEHEVLFEGRPPPEKNRKYPLCLEGEQACPPEDIGG' A
#
# COMPACT_ATOMS: atom_id res chain seq x y z
N ASP A 1 -20.44 -12.03 23.30
CA ASP A 1 -19.60 -12.55 22.20
C ASP A 1 -18.29 -11.81 22.17
N LEU A 2 -17.17 -12.54 22.27
CA LEU A 2 -15.79 -12.04 22.34
C LEU A 2 -15.26 -11.51 20.99
N LEU A 3 -16.17 -11.14 20.08
CA LEU A 3 -15.89 -10.66 18.72
C LEU A 3 -16.48 -9.26 18.49
N ASP A 4 -16.65 -8.49 19.56
CA ASP A 4 -16.67 -7.03 19.43
C ASP A 4 -15.24 -6.58 19.71
N ASP A 5 -14.39 -6.65 18.69
CA ASP A 5 -12.97 -6.34 18.73
C ASP A 5 -12.70 -4.82 18.77
N GLY A 6 -13.74 -4.00 18.94
CA GLY A 6 -13.62 -2.54 18.99
C GLY A 6 -13.34 -1.91 17.62
N PHE A 7 -13.34 -2.69 16.54
CA PHE A 7 -13.14 -2.21 15.18
C PHE A 7 -14.45 -1.99 14.41
N GLY A 8 -15.61 -2.12 15.06
CA GLY A 8 -16.93 -1.99 14.42
C GLY A 8 -17.17 -0.67 13.67
N ASP A 9 -16.42 0.39 14.01
CA ASP A 9 -16.49 1.70 13.36
C ASP A 9 -15.45 1.90 12.23
N PHE A 10 -14.56 0.93 11.98
CA PHE A 10 -13.61 1.01 10.88
C PHE A 10 -14.24 0.53 9.58
N HIS A 11 -14.33 1.44 8.60
CA HIS A 11 -14.60 1.07 7.22
C HIS A 11 -13.41 0.30 6.63
N CYS A 12 -13.40 -1.01 6.85
CA CYS A 12 -12.44 -1.93 6.26
C CYS A 12 -12.94 -2.42 4.90
N PHE A 13 -12.04 -2.47 3.91
CA PHE A 13 -12.31 -3.01 2.59
C PHE A 13 -11.46 -4.25 2.36
N ASP A 14 -12.05 -5.30 1.80
CA ASP A 14 -11.34 -6.53 1.43
C ASP A 14 -10.28 -6.22 0.36
N SER A 15 -9.01 -6.41 0.69
CA SER A 15 -7.88 -6.15 -0.20
C SER A 15 -7.82 -7.11 -1.39
N THR A 16 -8.45 -8.29 -1.31
CA THR A 16 -8.55 -9.25 -2.42
C THR A 16 -9.59 -8.83 -3.46
N ALA A 17 -10.59 -8.03 -3.04
CA ALA A 17 -11.63 -7.48 -3.91
C ALA A 17 -11.35 -6.03 -4.34
N THR A 18 -10.53 -5.30 -3.57
CA THR A 18 -10.22 -3.90 -3.80
C THR A 18 -9.03 -3.75 -4.75
N ILE A 19 -9.23 -3.11 -5.89
CA ILE A 19 -8.16 -2.80 -6.85
C ILE A 19 -7.65 -1.38 -6.65
N LEU A 20 -6.35 -1.13 -6.91
CA LEU A 20 -5.74 0.20 -6.73
C LEU A 20 -6.50 1.32 -7.45
N SER A 21 -7.11 1.07 -8.61
CA SER A 21 -7.88 2.09 -9.33
C SER A 21 -9.17 2.54 -8.64
N GLN A 22 -9.65 1.81 -7.62
CA GLN A 22 -10.76 2.25 -6.77
C GLN A 22 -10.31 3.23 -5.69
N ILE A 23 -9.04 3.14 -5.26
CA ILE A 23 -8.44 4.00 -4.23
C ILE A 23 -7.84 5.27 -4.86
N LEU A 24 -7.15 5.11 -5.99
CA LEU A 24 -6.41 6.18 -6.65
C LEU A 24 -7.33 7.18 -7.37
N PRO A 25 -6.94 8.47 -7.46
CA PRO A 25 -7.72 9.47 -8.18
C PRO A 25 -7.80 9.13 -9.67
N LYS A 26 -8.96 9.40 -10.29
CA LYS A 26 -9.14 9.28 -11.75
C LYS A 26 -8.25 10.27 -12.53
N THR A 27 -7.87 11.36 -11.88
CA THR A 27 -6.92 12.34 -12.43
C THR A 27 -5.49 11.85 -12.27
N LYS A 28 -4.57 12.22 -13.17
CA LYS A 28 -3.12 11.93 -13.03
C LYS A 28 -2.42 12.74 -11.92
N LYS A 29 -3.15 13.20 -10.92
CA LYS A 29 -2.59 13.96 -9.79
C LYS A 29 -1.92 13.02 -8.81
N ARG A 30 -0.90 13.54 -8.13
CA ARG A 30 -0.24 12.82 -7.02
C ARG A 30 -1.23 12.51 -5.92
N PHE A 31 -1.09 11.33 -5.32
CA PHE A 31 -1.90 10.86 -4.20
C PHE A 31 -1.03 9.95 -3.33
N SER A 32 -0.96 10.21 -2.03
CA SER A 32 -0.25 9.34 -1.09
C SER A 32 -1.21 8.74 -0.07
N PHE A 33 -0.85 7.56 0.40
CA PHE A 33 -1.50 6.88 1.51
C PHE A 33 -0.45 6.11 2.32
N LYS A 34 -0.79 5.80 3.57
CA LYS A 34 0.06 5.00 4.44
C LYS A 34 -0.25 3.52 4.25
N TYR A 35 0.78 2.69 4.32
CA TYR A 35 0.70 1.25 4.43
C TYR A 35 1.45 0.82 5.69
N GLU A 36 0.70 0.38 6.69
CA GLU A 36 1.26 -0.18 7.92
C GLU A 36 1.46 -1.68 7.72
N TYR A 37 2.67 -2.15 7.98
CA TYR A 37 3.09 -3.54 7.91
C TYR A 37 3.58 -3.97 9.29
N ASP A 38 3.26 -5.21 9.66
CA ASP A 38 3.55 -5.79 10.97
C ASP A 38 3.07 -4.90 12.13
N PHE A 39 1.83 -5.13 12.58
CA PHE A 39 1.23 -4.37 13.68
C PHE A 39 1.91 -4.58 15.05
N GLY A 40 2.90 -5.49 15.14
CA GLY A 40 3.76 -5.61 16.31
C GLY A 40 4.80 -4.49 16.35
N ASP A 41 5.65 -4.43 15.31
CA ASP A 41 6.71 -3.44 15.17
C ASP A 41 6.18 -2.06 14.71
N GLY A 42 5.05 -2.02 13.99
CA GLY A 42 4.41 -0.80 13.52
C GLY A 42 5.13 -0.14 12.34
N TRP A 43 5.68 -0.93 11.40
CA TRP A 43 6.37 -0.38 10.23
C TRP A 43 5.40 0.41 9.35
N GLU A 44 5.63 1.72 9.23
CA GLU A 44 4.85 2.59 8.35
C GLU A 44 5.59 2.88 7.05
N HIS A 45 4.96 2.58 5.92
CA HIS A 45 5.41 2.99 4.59
C HIS A 45 4.51 4.09 4.02
N GLU A 46 5.10 5.12 3.41
CA GLU A 46 4.37 6.00 2.51
C GLU A 46 4.33 5.38 1.11
N VAL A 47 3.11 5.23 0.57
CA VAL A 47 2.91 4.83 -0.83
C VAL A 47 2.44 6.03 -1.62
N LEU A 48 3.32 6.55 -2.48
CA LEU A 48 3.03 7.68 -3.35
C LEU A 48 2.68 7.23 -4.78
N PHE A 49 1.47 7.53 -5.22
CA PHE A 49 1.10 7.48 -6.63
C PHE A 49 1.59 8.74 -7.33
N GLU A 50 2.63 8.60 -8.16
CA GLU A 50 3.20 9.72 -8.91
C GLU A 50 2.48 10.01 -10.23
N GLY A 51 1.75 9.03 -10.76
CA GLY A 51 1.01 9.15 -11.99
C GLY A 51 0.83 7.81 -12.71
N ARG A 52 0.14 7.86 -13.86
CA ARG A 52 -0.14 6.70 -14.71
C ARG A 52 0.40 6.93 -16.12
N PRO A 53 1.66 6.54 -16.41
CA PRO A 53 2.17 6.55 -17.76
C PRO A 53 1.42 5.50 -18.61
N PRO A 54 1.43 5.63 -19.95
CA PRO A 54 0.94 4.58 -20.83
C PRO A 54 1.68 3.26 -20.59
N PRO A 55 1.01 2.10 -20.62
CA PRO A 55 1.67 0.82 -20.46
C PRO A 55 2.61 0.53 -21.64
N GLU A 56 3.78 -0.04 -21.36
CA GLU A 56 4.73 -0.44 -22.39
C GLU A 56 4.31 -1.77 -23.05
N LYS A 57 4.34 -1.82 -24.38
CA LYS A 57 3.98 -3.02 -25.14
C LYS A 57 4.95 -4.16 -24.82
N ASN A 58 4.42 -5.36 -24.58
CA ASN A 58 5.17 -6.58 -24.28
C ASN A 58 6.00 -6.55 -22.98
N ARG A 59 5.80 -5.56 -22.11
CA ARG A 59 6.48 -5.50 -20.82
C ARG A 59 5.70 -6.27 -19.76
N LYS A 60 6.41 -7.04 -18.94
CA LYS A 60 5.88 -7.69 -17.74
C LYS A 60 6.05 -6.74 -16.54
N TYR A 61 5.06 -6.72 -15.65
CA TYR A 61 5.01 -5.90 -14.44
C TYR A 61 4.74 -6.82 -13.22
N PRO A 62 5.08 -6.41 -11.98
CA PRO A 62 5.67 -5.13 -11.57
C PRO A 62 7.16 -5.00 -11.95
N LEU A 63 7.69 -3.78 -11.89
CA LEU A 63 9.11 -3.47 -12.10
C LEU A 63 9.62 -2.58 -10.97
N CYS A 64 10.75 -2.98 -10.38
CA CYS A 64 11.54 -2.10 -9.53
C CYS A 64 12.52 -1.33 -10.43
N LEU A 65 12.32 -0.02 -10.57
CA LEU A 65 13.13 0.84 -11.43
C LEU A 65 14.36 1.40 -10.70
N GLU A 66 14.21 1.64 -9.40
CA GLU A 66 15.22 2.24 -8.53
C GLU A 66 14.95 1.85 -7.08
N GLY A 67 15.96 2.07 -6.24
CA GLY A 67 15.91 1.84 -4.80
C GLY A 67 17.26 2.17 -4.19
N GLU A 68 17.24 2.55 -2.92
CA GLU A 68 18.46 2.81 -2.16
C GLU A 68 18.33 2.23 -0.76
N GLN A 69 19.48 1.93 -0.16
CA GLN A 69 19.61 1.36 1.18
C GLN A 69 19.03 -0.06 1.29
N ALA A 70 19.33 -0.75 2.39
CA ALA A 70 18.76 -2.06 2.69
C ALA A 70 17.45 -1.86 3.47
N CYS A 71 16.45 -2.70 3.22
CA CYS A 71 15.28 -2.78 4.10
C CYS A 71 15.73 -3.19 5.51
N PRO A 72 15.13 -2.62 6.57
CA PRO A 72 15.31 -3.11 7.93
C PRO A 72 15.01 -4.62 8.01
N PRO A 73 15.78 -5.40 8.79
CA PRO A 73 15.38 -6.76 9.15
C PRO A 73 14.00 -6.79 9.81
N GLU A 74 13.30 -7.91 9.69
CA GLU A 74 12.05 -8.17 10.43
C GLU A 74 12.31 -8.27 11.94
N ASP A 75 11.28 -7.99 12.75
CA ASP A 75 11.26 -8.17 14.21
C ASP A 75 12.37 -7.41 14.98
N ILE A 76 12.63 -6.15 14.61
CA ILE A 76 13.65 -5.31 15.28
C ILE A 76 13.09 -4.04 15.94
N GLY A 77 11.77 -3.83 15.88
CA GLY A 77 11.10 -2.79 16.67
C GLY A 77 10.80 -1.47 15.95
N GLY A 78 10.61 -1.48 14.63
CA GLY A 78 10.10 -0.33 13.86
C GLY A 78 11.07 0.83 13.60
#